data_AF-A0ABD6D9U0-F1
#
_entry.id   AF-A0ABD6D9U0-F1
#
_cell.length_a   1.000
_cell.length_b   1.000
_cell.length_c   1.000
_cell.angle_alpha   90.00
_cell.angle_beta   90.00
_cell.angle_gamma   90.00
#
_symmetry.space_group_name_H-M   'P 1'
#
loop_
_entity.id
_entity.type
_entity.pdbx_description
1 polymer ?
#
loop_
_entity_poly.entity_id
_entity_poly.type
_entity_poly.pdbx_seq_one_letter_code
_entity_poly.pdbx_strand_id
1 'polypeptide(L)'
;MEYTPTRRTVLTSSGLLTAGLAGCVGAAQENGDQEGPEPVDLGTACEFSILAKSGISTVPDSDIAGDIGVSPIASTAITGFDLTLDATGVFATSTQVGGRVYAANYTEPTPSRLTTAVSDFEAAYTDAFGRDSDFTNVGGGSLSGDTLTPGVYSWDTDLSIDDDITIDGGPDDTFIFQVTGDLTVASGVTVDLEGDVQAENIVWVVAGGAGVEIGTDAEFAGIVLTQTGINVLTDATVDGCLYAQTDVNLQMATVTGCDCDLVDLQVSSECVDGDGEITVTNPNDSSVMVTITGPDGFEETIEVPAEGSETLESLADGTYSLETDDSEISLDITTLDISCDPDIPDVITTPATDVDESSATLNGELTDLGEFDEVDVFFEWREVGTEEWNTTDTQTLDETGEFDAEIEGLEPDTTYEFRAVGVADGERVEGAILLVIIGDGMDDDDDDEDMDDEDDDDMDDDEDMDDEDDDDDDDDDDDDDDDDDDDDDDDDDDDEDKKKPDVEDDVDLKLVSKKKGDKYKFKIYNDTEHDIKFSWGLDDSKHGGKVTVDGESSDTFHVQGDEEGTVYLYHDGDQVDSVDID
;
A
#
# COMPACT_ATOMS: atom_id res chain seq x y z
N MET A 1 -0.14 10.49 -16.47
CA MET A 1 -0.24 9.34 -15.55
C MET A 1 0.66 9.68 -14.40
N GLU A 2 0.11 9.88 -13.21
CA GLU A 2 0.90 10.09 -12.01
C GLU A 2 1.25 8.71 -11.47
N TYR A 3 2.52 8.30 -11.67
CA TYR A 3 3.08 7.08 -11.11
C TYR A 3 3.14 7.27 -9.58
N THR A 4 2.46 6.39 -8.85
CA THR A 4 2.47 6.37 -7.38
C THR A 4 2.98 4.98 -6.99
N PRO A 5 4.23 4.85 -6.53
CA PRO A 5 4.76 3.55 -6.16
C PRO A 5 4.14 3.07 -4.84
N THR A 6 3.75 1.81 -4.81
CA THR A 6 3.23 1.14 -3.61
C THR A 6 4.42 0.67 -2.78
N ARG A 7 4.52 1.14 -1.52
CA ARG A 7 5.63 0.82 -0.61
C ARG A 7 5.52 -0.60 -0.05
N ARG A 8 6.66 -1.25 0.19
CA ARG A 8 6.74 -2.63 0.70
C ARG A 8 7.31 -2.71 2.12
N THR A 9 6.64 -3.48 2.98
CA THR A 9 7.16 -3.95 4.28
C THR A 9 7.79 -5.33 4.10
N VAL A 10 9.10 -5.48 4.35
CA VAL A 10 9.80 -6.78 4.29
C VAL A 10 10.32 -7.17 5.67
N LEU A 11 9.69 -8.16 6.30
CA LEU A 11 10.18 -8.79 7.53
C LEU A 11 11.35 -9.74 7.21
N THR A 12 12.58 -9.35 7.53
CA THR A 12 13.76 -10.23 7.35
C THR A 12 13.97 -11.14 8.56
N SER A 13 13.86 -12.46 8.37
CA SER A 13 14.16 -13.44 9.43
C SER A 13 15.68 -13.63 9.59
N SER A 14 16.24 -13.21 10.72
CA SER A 14 17.66 -13.41 11.06
C SER A 14 17.99 -14.88 11.40
N GLY A 15 18.57 -15.61 10.45
CA GLY A 15 18.99 -17.00 10.63
C GLY A 15 20.47 -17.18 11.03
N LEU A 16 20.75 -17.38 12.33
CA LEU A 16 22.08 -17.74 12.85
C LEU A 16 22.61 -19.09 12.30
N LEU A 17 23.84 -19.08 11.76
CA LEU A 17 24.62 -20.29 11.45
C LEU A 17 24.92 -21.12 12.72
N THR A 18 24.37 -22.33 12.83
CA THR A 18 25.02 -23.42 13.58
C THR A 18 24.91 -24.77 12.86
N ALA A 19 26.06 -25.44 12.68
CA ALA A 19 26.15 -26.76 12.06
C ALA A 19 25.90 -27.88 13.09
N GLY A 20 24.95 -28.79 12.80
CA GLY A 20 24.79 -30.05 13.55
C GLY A 20 23.65 -30.93 13.02
N LEU A 21 23.96 -32.14 12.57
CA LEU A 21 23.02 -33.14 12.04
C LEU A 21 21.95 -33.62 13.06
N ALA A 22 20.77 -33.93 12.48
CA ALA A 22 19.75 -34.94 12.86
C ALA A 22 18.43 -34.34 13.38
N GLY A 23 17.40 -34.45 12.54
CA GLY A 23 16.15 -33.70 12.68
C GLY A 23 15.03 -34.35 13.47
N CYS A 24 13.95 -33.58 13.59
CA CYS A 24 12.56 -34.03 13.65
C CYS A 24 11.68 -32.88 13.11
N VAL A 25 10.55 -33.27 12.53
CA VAL A 25 9.47 -32.45 11.97
C VAL A 25 8.99 -31.36 12.96
N GLY A 26 8.85 -30.13 12.47
CA GLY A 26 8.19 -28.99 13.11
C GLY A 26 7.74 -28.04 12.00
N ALA A 27 6.51 -27.54 12.10
CA ALA A 27 5.71 -26.91 11.05
C ALA A 27 6.45 -25.83 10.25
N ALA A 28 6.38 -25.93 8.92
CA ALA A 28 6.61 -24.79 8.05
C ALA A 28 5.40 -23.87 8.22
N GLN A 29 5.69 -22.63 8.64
CA GLN A 29 4.79 -21.50 8.53
C GLN A 29 4.60 -21.23 7.02
N GLU A 30 3.36 -21.15 6.55
CA GLU A 30 3.04 -20.84 5.16
C GLU A 30 3.42 -19.39 4.89
N ASN A 31 4.60 -19.17 4.32
CA ASN A 31 4.88 -17.97 3.53
C ASN A 31 4.14 -18.15 2.19
N GLY A 32 3.53 -17.11 1.65
CA GLY A 32 3.16 -17.12 0.23
C GLY A 32 4.43 -17.43 -0.57
N ASP A 33 4.45 -18.57 -1.27
CA ASP A 33 5.64 -19.07 -1.96
C ASP A 33 5.91 -18.17 -3.19
N GLN A 34 6.90 -17.28 -3.10
CA GLN A 34 7.53 -16.67 -4.27
C GLN A 34 7.94 -17.78 -5.26
N GLU A 35 7.41 -17.74 -6.49
CA GLU A 35 7.74 -18.67 -7.57
C GLU A 35 8.73 -18.04 -8.57
N GLY A 36 9.60 -18.87 -9.16
CA GLY A 36 10.65 -18.43 -10.07
C GLY A 36 12.06 -18.38 -9.45
N PRO A 37 13.06 -17.89 -10.19
CA PRO A 37 14.43 -17.73 -9.70
C PRO A 37 14.58 -16.67 -8.60
N GLU A 38 15.72 -16.66 -7.89
CA GLU A 38 16.07 -15.49 -7.07
C GLU A 38 16.12 -14.22 -7.95
N PRO A 39 15.70 -13.04 -7.45
CA PRO A 39 15.80 -11.78 -8.19
C PRO A 39 17.22 -11.51 -8.72
N VAL A 40 17.33 -10.71 -9.78
CA VAL A 40 18.62 -10.27 -10.33
C VAL A 40 19.02 -8.97 -9.66
N ASP A 41 20.09 -9.01 -8.87
CA ASP A 41 20.63 -7.82 -8.22
C ASP A 41 21.25 -6.85 -9.24
N LEU A 42 20.68 -5.65 -9.33
CA LEU A 42 21.14 -4.57 -10.20
C LEU A 42 22.21 -3.68 -9.56
N GLY A 43 22.40 -3.75 -8.23
CA GLY A 43 23.18 -2.80 -7.45
C GLY A 43 22.88 -1.35 -7.84
N THR A 44 23.93 -0.53 -7.93
CA THR A 44 23.79 0.91 -8.23
C THR A 44 23.37 1.20 -9.68
N ALA A 45 23.22 0.19 -10.55
CA ALA A 45 22.62 0.39 -11.87
C ALA A 45 21.14 0.77 -11.77
N CYS A 46 20.48 0.31 -10.71
CA CYS A 46 19.05 0.48 -10.49
C CYS A 46 18.64 1.96 -10.36
N GLU A 47 19.55 2.83 -9.91
CA GLU A 47 19.35 4.29 -9.83
C GLU A 47 19.00 4.94 -11.19
N PHE A 48 19.14 4.20 -12.31
CA PHE A 48 18.98 4.73 -13.66
C PHE A 48 17.87 4.00 -14.42
N SER A 49 16.91 4.75 -14.93
CA SER A 49 15.92 4.22 -15.89
C SER A 49 16.57 3.87 -17.24
N ILE A 50 17.64 4.58 -17.61
CA ILE A 50 18.44 4.29 -18.81
C ILE A 50 19.93 4.42 -18.53
N LEU A 51 20.68 3.33 -18.68
CA LEU A 51 22.15 3.32 -18.58
C LEU A 51 22.79 2.75 -19.85
N ALA A 52 23.69 3.50 -20.48
CA ALA A 52 24.34 3.06 -21.73
C ALA A 52 25.83 3.42 -21.81
N LYS A 53 26.63 2.60 -22.49
CA LYS A 53 28.09 2.83 -22.53
C LYS A 53 28.60 3.70 -23.66
N SER A 54 27.91 3.72 -24.80
CA SER A 54 28.31 4.42 -26.03
C SER A 54 27.33 5.48 -26.53
N GLY A 55 26.19 5.67 -25.86
CA GLY A 55 25.33 6.82 -26.09
C GLY A 55 23.86 6.56 -25.77
N ILE A 56 23.12 7.66 -25.60
CA ILE A 56 21.66 7.65 -25.52
C ILE A 56 21.18 8.71 -26.51
N SER A 57 20.29 8.35 -27.43
CA SER A 57 19.74 9.29 -28.39
C SER A 57 18.22 9.30 -28.35
N THR A 58 17.62 10.45 -28.62
CA THR A 58 16.19 10.56 -28.87
C THR A 58 15.91 11.35 -30.15
N VAL A 59 14.89 10.90 -30.89
CA VAL A 59 14.14 11.76 -31.81
C VAL A 59 12.96 12.32 -31.00
N PRO A 60 13.02 13.62 -30.60
CA PRO A 60 12.10 14.17 -29.61
C PRO A 60 10.63 14.24 -30.06
N ASP A 61 9.66 14.30 -29.13
CA ASP A 61 9.85 14.37 -27.66
C ASP A 61 9.57 13.01 -27.00
N SER A 62 10.58 12.44 -26.33
CA SER A 62 10.41 11.30 -25.40
C SER A 62 9.94 11.77 -24.02
N ASP A 63 9.37 10.85 -23.25
CA ASP A 63 9.02 11.06 -21.84
C ASP A 63 9.66 9.96 -20.97
N ILE A 64 10.66 10.32 -20.17
CA ILE A 64 11.46 9.36 -19.41
C ILE A 64 11.30 9.73 -17.94
N ALA A 65 10.72 8.86 -17.13
CA ALA A 65 10.83 8.96 -15.68
C ALA A 65 12.22 8.50 -15.22
N GLY A 66 12.69 9.04 -14.09
CA GLY A 66 13.97 8.71 -13.48
C GLY A 66 15.23 9.26 -14.17
N ASP A 67 16.39 8.81 -13.66
CA ASP A 67 17.72 9.28 -14.05
C ASP A 67 18.25 8.53 -15.28
N ILE A 68 19.06 9.19 -16.12
CA ILE A 68 19.74 8.56 -17.26
C ILE A 68 21.25 8.79 -17.23
N GLY A 69 22.03 7.79 -17.66
CA GLY A 69 23.48 7.79 -17.50
C GLY A 69 24.24 7.28 -18.73
N VAL A 70 25.38 7.91 -19.03
CA VAL A 70 26.36 7.33 -19.97
C VAL A 70 27.78 7.25 -19.43
N SER A 71 28.39 6.07 -19.52
CA SER A 71 29.78 5.84 -19.12
C SER A 71 30.37 4.60 -19.81
N PRO A 72 31.61 4.66 -20.36
CA PRO A 72 32.62 5.70 -20.14
C PRO A 72 32.56 6.86 -21.13
N ILE A 73 31.56 6.90 -22.02
CA ILE A 73 31.46 7.96 -23.03
C ILE A 73 31.05 9.31 -22.40
N ALA A 74 31.43 10.40 -23.07
CA ALA A 74 31.07 11.75 -22.63
C ALA A 74 29.63 12.12 -23.01
N SER A 75 29.07 13.10 -22.30
CA SER A 75 27.75 13.74 -22.50
C SER A 75 27.44 14.14 -23.94
N THR A 76 28.45 14.35 -24.78
CA THR A 76 28.24 14.61 -26.23
C THR A 76 27.59 13.45 -26.99
N ALA A 77 27.56 12.26 -26.40
CA ALA A 77 26.86 11.09 -26.91
C ALA A 77 25.42 10.96 -26.40
N ILE A 78 24.98 11.88 -25.53
CA ILE A 78 23.58 12.06 -25.19
C ILE A 78 23.01 13.11 -26.14
N THR A 79 22.17 12.70 -27.08
CA THR A 79 21.75 13.56 -28.22
C THR A 79 20.23 13.61 -28.37
N GLY A 80 19.69 14.76 -28.79
CA GLY A 80 18.25 14.99 -28.92
C GLY A 80 17.57 15.55 -27.66
N PHE A 81 18.23 15.52 -26.51
CA PHE A 81 17.65 15.92 -25.21
C PHE A 81 17.76 17.41 -24.85
N ASP A 82 18.37 18.25 -25.70
CA ASP A 82 18.57 19.69 -25.42
C ASP A 82 19.10 19.99 -23.98
N LEU A 83 20.14 19.25 -23.58
CA LEU A 83 20.66 19.24 -22.22
C LEU A 83 21.08 20.63 -21.69
N THR A 84 20.68 20.91 -20.45
CA THR A 84 21.17 22.05 -19.67
C THR A 84 22.01 21.56 -18.49
N LEU A 85 23.32 21.84 -18.50
CA LEU A 85 24.20 21.47 -17.41
C LEU A 85 23.88 22.29 -16.15
N ASP A 86 23.76 21.62 -15.00
CA ASP A 86 23.54 22.29 -13.72
C ASP A 86 24.76 23.14 -13.31
N ALA A 87 24.55 24.12 -12.42
CA ALA A 87 25.57 25.03 -11.92
C ALA A 87 26.74 24.31 -11.21
N THR A 88 26.48 23.17 -10.59
CA THR A 88 27.51 22.31 -9.97
C THR A 88 28.35 21.57 -11.02
N GLY A 89 27.79 21.34 -12.21
CA GLY A 89 28.38 20.53 -13.26
C GLY A 89 28.42 19.03 -12.96
N VAL A 90 27.68 18.56 -11.94
CA VAL A 90 27.60 17.14 -11.54
C VAL A 90 26.61 16.38 -12.43
N PHE A 91 25.51 17.02 -12.84
CA PHE A 91 24.49 16.47 -13.72
C PHE A 91 23.99 17.54 -14.70
N ALA A 92 23.16 17.13 -15.67
CA ALA A 92 22.39 17.99 -16.54
C ALA A 92 20.89 17.67 -16.44
N THR A 93 20.04 18.54 -16.97
CA THR A 93 18.60 18.34 -17.04
C THR A 93 18.10 18.44 -18.48
N SER A 94 16.91 17.88 -18.73
CA SER A 94 16.16 17.90 -19.99
C SER A 94 14.68 18.06 -19.69
N THR A 95 13.88 18.57 -20.63
CA THR A 95 12.41 18.56 -20.49
C THR A 95 11.77 17.20 -20.79
N GLN A 96 12.55 16.26 -21.35
CA GLN A 96 12.14 14.91 -21.71
C GLN A 96 12.55 13.87 -20.64
N VAL A 97 13.16 14.31 -19.54
CA VAL A 97 13.68 13.45 -18.47
C VAL A 97 13.16 14.01 -17.15
N GLY A 98 12.40 13.20 -16.41
CA GLY A 98 11.83 13.51 -15.10
C GLY A 98 12.90 13.58 -14.02
N GLY A 99 13.99 12.82 -14.17
CA GLY A 99 15.18 12.89 -13.31
C GLY A 99 16.33 13.72 -13.87
N ARG A 100 17.54 13.27 -13.57
CA ARG A 100 18.83 13.91 -13.88
C ARG A 100 19.57 13.12 -14.95
N VAL A 101 20.36 13.84 -15.73
CA VAL A 101 21.19 13.29 -16.80
C VAL A 101 22.65 13.29 -16.33
N TYR A 102 23.31 12.13 -16.37
CA TYR A 102 24.69 11.96 -15.95
C TYR A 102 25.58 11.50 -17.10
N ALA A 103 26.84 11.94 -17.09
CA ALA A 103 27.82 11.49 -18.05
C ALA A 103 29.22 11.43 -17.45
N ALA A 104 30.07 10.54 -17.97
CA ALA A 104 31.41 10.29 -17.44
C ALA A 104 32.36 11.50 -17.42
N ASN A 105 32.06 12.57 -18.16
CA ASN A 105 32.86 13.80 -18.20
C ASN A 105 32.34 14.93 -17.30
N TYR A 106 31.34 14.66 -16.47
CA TYR A 106 30.83 15.60 -15.47
C TYR A 106 31.70 15.63 -14.22
N THR A 107 31.37 16.55 -13.31
CA THR A 107 32.12 16.79 -12.08
C THR A 107 31.90 15.65 -11.09
N GLU A 108 32.92 15.34 -10.28
CA GLU A 108 32.80 14.38 -9.17
C GLU A 108 31.61 14.71 -8.25
N PRO A 109 30.88 13.71 -7.73
CA PRO A 109 31.18 12.27 -7.75
C PRO A 109 30.65 11.48 -8.97
N THR A 110 30.12 12.16 -10.01
CA THR A 110 29.43 11.51 -11.13
C THR A 110 30.25 10.46 -11.88
N PRO A 111 31.53 10.68 -12.22
CA PRO A 111 32.31 9.68 -12.94
C PRO A 111 32.51 8.38 -12.15
N SER A 112 32.71 8.46 -10.83
CA SER A 112 32.82 7.26 -9.99
C SER A 112 31.49 6.55 -9.85
N ARG A 113 30.38 7.28 -9.60
CA ARG A 113 29.03 6.71 -9.52
C ARG A 113 28.68 5.92 -10.78
N LEU A 114 28.84 6.54 -11.95
CA LEU A 114 28.58 5.86 -13.23
C LEU A 114 29.53 4.70 -13.54
N THR A 115 30.74 4.70 -12.98
CA THR A 115 31.67 3.56 -13.14
C THR A 115 31.19 2.37 -12.33
N THR A 116 30.69 2.58 -11.12
CA THR A 116 30.07 1.56 -10.27
C THR A 116 28.79 1.03 -10.91
N ALA A 117 27.85 1.91 -11.27
CA ALA A 117 26.59 1.52 -11.91
C ALA A 117 26.78 0.68 -13.18
N VAL A 118 27.74 1.04 -14.04
CA VAL A 118 28.05 0.22 -15.24
C VAL A 118 28.69 -1.13 -14.87
N SER A 119 29.46 -1.19 -13.79
CA SER A 119 30.02 -2.46 -13.30
C SER A 119 28.94 -3.38 -12.74
N ASP A 120 27.98 -2.83 -12.02
CA ASP A 120 26.88 -3.58 -11.41
C ASP A 120 25.91 -4.08 -12.49
N PHE A 121 25.60 -3.22 -13.48
CA PHE A 121 24.91 -3.64 -14.71
C PHE A 121 25.62 -4.83 -15.42
N GLU A 122 26.95 -4.78 -15.57
CA GLU A 122 27.70 -5.88 -16.19
C GLU A 122 27.66 -7.17 -15.34
N ALA A 123 27.61 -7.03 -14.02
CA ALA A 123 27.44 -8.14 -13.09
C ALA A 123 26.04 -8.76 -13.21
N ALA A 124 24.99 -7.93 -13.17
CA ALA A 124 23.60 -8.33 -13.36
C ALA A 124 23.39 -9.07 -14.69
N TYR A 125 23.94 -8.53 -15.80
CA TYR A 125 23.92 -9.21 -17.10
C TYR A 125 24.57 -10.60 -17.03
N THR A 126 25.73 -10.70 -16.37
CA THR A 126 26.48 -11.96 -16.28
C THR A 126 25.75 -13.00 -15.42
N ASP A 127 25.11 -12.54 -14.34
CA ASP A 127 24.31 -13.36 -13.45
C ASP A 127 23.04 -13.86 -14.15
N ALA A 128 22.20 -12.97 -14.67
CA ALA A 128 20.96 -13.30 -15.36
C ALA A 128 21.18 -14.26 -16.54
N PHE A 129 22.19 -13.99 -17.38
CA PHE A 129 22.53 -14.86 -18.53
C PHE A 129 23.17 -16.20 -18.09
N GLY A 130 23.64 -16.28 -16.85
CA GLY A 130 24.29 -17.45 -16.26
C GLY A 130 23.36 -18.40 -15.50
N ARG A 131 22.11 -18.01 -15.24
CA ARG A 131 21.12 -18.83 -14.52
C ARG A 131 20.80 -20.11 -15.29
N ASP A 132 20.59 -21.22 -14.58
CA ASP A 132 20.14 -22.47 -15.18
C ASP A 132 18.70 -22.30 -15.69
N SER A 133 18.42 -22.79 -16.91
CA SER A 133 17.12 -22.61 -17.56
C SER A 133 16.13 -23.74 -17.23
N ASP A 134 14.89 -23.35 -16.94
CA ASP A 134 13.74 -24.24 -16.74
C ASP A 134 13.06 -24.57 -18.08
N PHE A 135 12.95 -23.57 -18.96
CA PHE A 135 12.26 -23.67 -20.25
C PHE A 135 13.18 -23.31 -21.41
N THR A 136 13.29 -24.17 -22.42
CA THR A 136 14.19 -23.93 -23.56
C THR A 136 13.43 -23.84 -24.87
N ASN A 137 13.71 -22.78 -25.63
CA ASN A 137 13.21 -22.53 -26.98
C ASN A 137 11.68 -22.60 -27.07
N VAL A 138 10.98 -22.00 -26.09
CA VAL A 138 9.51 -21.83 -26.12
C VAL A 138 9.11 -21.10 -27.40
N GLY A 139 8.00 -21.52 -28.01
CA GLY A 139 7.56 -20.97 -29.31
C GLY A 139 8.50 -21.24 -30.49
N GLY A 140 9.66 -21.87 -30.28
CA GLY A 140 10.69 -22.02 -31.31
C GLY A 140 11.34 -20.70 -31.74
N GLY A 141 11.41 -19.71 -30.84
CA GLY A 141 11.98 -18.37 -31.09
C GLY A 141 10.97 -17.32 -31.58
N SER A 142 9.68 -17.66 -31.57
CA SER A 142 8.59 -16.72 -31.84
C SER A 142 7.50 -16.96 -30.79
N LEU A 143 7.23 -15.95 -29.98
CA LEU A 143 6.13 -15.91 -29.03
C LEU A 143 4.96 -15.18 -29.69
N SER A 144 3.77 -15.76 -29.58
CA SER A 144 2.55 -15.28 -30.25
C SER A 144 1.33 -15.81 -29.51
N GLY A 145 0.77 -14.98 -28.62
CA GLY A 145 -0.36 -15.36 -27.74
C GLY A 145 0.03 -16.34 -26.63
N ASP A 146 1.32 -16.44 -26.30
CA ASP A 146 1.81 -17.33 -25.24
C ASP A 146 1.61 -16.69 -23.86
N THR A 147 1.21 -17.51 -22.88
CA THR A 147 1.23 -17.15 -21.46
C THR A 147 2.45 -17.79 -20.80
N LEU A 148 3.26 -16.99 -20.13
CA LEU A 148 4.52 -17.37 -19.50
C LEU A 148 4.36 -17.28 -17.99
N THR A 149 4.64 -18.38 -17.29
CA THR A 149 4.62 -18.48 -15.81
C THR A 149 6.02 -18.28 -15.23
N PRO A 150 6.18 -18.08 -13.92
CA PRO A 150 7.47 -17.73 -13.32
C PRO A 150 8.57 -18.75 -13.64
N GLY A 151 9.81 -18.28 -13.82
CA GLY A 151 10.95 -19.15 -14.15
C GLY A 151 11.99 -18.58 -15.11
N VAL A 152 13.00 -19.41 -15.44
CA VAL A 152 14.11 -19.06 -16.35
C VAL A 152 13.90 -19.66 -17.74
N TYR A 153 13.68 -18.81 -18.72
CA TYR A 153 13.49 -19.16 -20.12
C TYR A 153 14.75 -18.89 -20.93
N SER A 154 15.09 -19.78 -21.86
CA SER A 154 16.27 -19.62 -22.71
C SER A 154 16.01 -19.88 -24.19
N TRP A 155 16.59 -19.05 -25.05
CA TRP A 155 16.63 -19.23 -26.50
C TRP A 155 18.07 -19.16 -26.99
N ASP A 156 18.47 -20.19 -27.75
CA ASP A 156 19.76 -20.22 -28.46
C ASP A 156 19.67 -19.60 -29.87
N THR A 157 18.57 -18.91 -30.14
CA THR A 157 18.21 -18.24 -31.40
C THR A 157 17.74 -16.81 -31.14
N ASP A 158 17.37 -16.10 -32.21
CA ASP A 158 16.64 -14.83 -32.09
C ASP A 158 15.25 -15.10 -31.50
N LEU A 159 14.75 -14.16 -30.70
CA LEU A 159 13.41 -14.16 -30.14
C LEU A 159 12.58 -13.06 -30.79
N SER A 160 11.43 -13.44 -31.32
CA SER A 160 10.42 -12.52 -31.85
C SER A 160 9.15 -12.58 -31.00
N ILE A 161 8.55 -11.43 -30.73
CA ILE A 161 7.23 -11.31 -30.12
C ILE A 161 6.34 -10.67 -31.19
N ASP A 162 5.60 -11.52 -31.91
CA ASP A 162 4.89 -11.14 -33.14
C ASP A 162 3.41 -10.78 -32.89
N ASP A 163 2.84 -11.25 -31.78
CA ASP A 163 1.50 -10.93 -31.25
C ASP A 163 1.61 -10.79 -29.73
N ASP A 164 0.57 -10.24 -29.08
CA ASP A 164 0.51 -10.04 -27.64
C ASP A 164 0.86 -11.31 -26.85
N ILE A 165 1.56 -11.14 -25.74
CA ILE A 165 1.92 -12.23 -24.81
C ILE A 165 1.52 -11.85 -23.40
N THR A 166 1.30 -12.84 -22.56
CA THR A 166 0.96 -12.64 -21.15
C THR A 166 2.09 -13.17 -20.27
N ILE A 167 2.49 -12.39 -19.28
CA ILE A 167 3.32 -12.83 -18.17
C ILE A 167 2.39 -12.92 -16.96
N ASP A 168 2.19 -14.12 -16.45
CA ASP A 168 1.21 -14.44 -15.40
C ASP A 168 1.94 -14.99 -14.17
N GLY A 169 1.87 -14.27 -13.07
CA GLY A 169 2.53 -14.59 -11.80
C GLY A 169 2.11 -13.64 -10.69
N GLY A 170 2.38 -14.01 -9.45
CA GLY A 170 2.15 -13.18 -8.27
C GLY A 170 3.05 -11.94 -8.20
N PRO A 171 2.81 -11.03 -7.23
CA PRO A 171 3.55 -9.77 -7.08
C PRO A 171 5.05 -9.94 -6.80
N ASP A 172 5.43 -11.10 -6.27
CA ASP A 172 6.81 -11.45 -5.90
C ASP A 172 7.49 -12.41 -6.88
N ASP A 173 6.73 -12.90 -7.86
CA ASP A 173 7.21 -13.93 -8.77
C ASP A 173 8.15 -13.35 -9.81
N THR A 174 9.19 -14.12 -10.15
CA THR A 174 10.29 -13.62 -10.99
C THR A 174 10.43 -14.37 -12.32
N PHE A 175 10.93 -13.64 -13.31
CA PHE A 175 11.04 -14.10 -14.68
C PHE A 175 12.39 -13.70 -15.26
N ILE A 176 13.11 -14.65 -15.85
CA ILE A 176 14.37 -14.37 -16.56
C ILE A 176 14.29 -14.93 -17.98
N PHE A 177 14.35 -14.04 -18.97
CA PHE A 177 14.33 -14.36 -20.40
C PHE A 177 15.73 -14.22 -21.01
N GLN A 178 16.41 -15.34 -21.22
CA GLN A 178 17.76 -15.40 -21.79
C GLN A 178 17.72 -15.56 -23.31
N VAL A 179 18.15 -14.55 -24.06
CA VAL A 179 18.14 -14.57 -25.53
C VAL A 179 19.57 -14.51 -26.06
N THR A 180 20.04 -15.59 -26.69
CA THR A 180 21.38 -15.63 -27.30
C THR A 180 21.43 -14.82 -28.61
N GLY A 181 20.31 -14.77 -29.33
CA GLY A 181 20.13 -13.95 -30.53
C GLY A 181 19.61 -12.55 -30.22
N ASP A 182 19.02 -11.91 -31.23
CA ASP A 182 18.37 -10.61 -31.11
C ASP A 182 16.94 -10.76 -30.53
N LEU A 183 16.44 -9.73 -29.84
CA LEU A 183 15.03 -9.64 -29.40
C LEU A 183 14.30 -8.61 -30.28
N THR A 184 13.19 -9.01 -30.88
CA THR A 184 12.34 -8.12 -31.69
C THR A 184 10.89 -8.19 -31.20
N VAL A 185 10.35 -7.06 -30.77
CA VAL A 185 8.93 -6.89 -30.44
C VAL A 185 8.27 -6.17 -31.60
N ALA A 186 7.22 -6.77 -32.18
CA ALA A 186 6.53 -6.19 -33.32
C ALA A 186 5.77 -4.90 -32.93
N SER A 187 5.35 -4.13 -33.94
CA SER A 187 4.63 -2.87 -33.70
C SER A 187 3.21 -3.12 -33.22
N GLY A 188 2.77 -2.38 -32.21
CA GLY A 188 1.44 -2.50 -31.61
C GLY A 188 1.23 -3.78 -30.79
N VAL A 189 2.31 -4.47 -30.42
CA VAL A 189 2.27 -5.65 -29.54
C VAL A 189 2.37 -5.20 -28.09
N THR A 190 1.58 -5.85 -27.23
CA THR A 190 1.61 -5.66 -25.78
C THR A 190 2.20 -6.89 -25.08
N VAL A 191 3.06 -6.64 -24.08
CA VAL A 191 3.45 -7.62 -23.06
C VAL A 191 2.55 -7.38 -21.85
N ASP A 192 1.46 -8.15 -21.78
CA ASP A 192 0.46 -8.03 -20.72
C ASP A 192 0.95 -8.68 -19.42
N LEU A 193 0.70 -8.01 -18.29
CA LEU A 193 0.98 -8.53 -16.95
C LEU A 193 -0.33 -8.96 -16.28
N GLU A 194 -0.39 -10.21 -15.81
CA GLU A 194 -1.53 -10.77 -15.06
C GLU A 194 -1.05 -11.34 -13.70
N GLY A 195 -1.95 -11.40 -12.73
CA GLY A 195 -1.66 -11.97 -11.40
C GLY A 195 -0.94 -11.01 -10.43
N ASP A 196 -0.91 -9.71 -10.75
CA ASP A 196 -0.19 -8.66 -10.02
C ASP A 196 1.34 -8.73 -10.12
N VAL A 197 1.88 -9.53 -11.05
CA VAL A 197 3.31 -9.51 -11.39
C VAL A 197 3.78 -8.09 -11.71
N GLN A 198 4.94 -7.74 -11.16
CA GLN A 198 5.54 -6.43 -11.33
C GLN A 198 6.62 -6.44 -12.43
N ALA A 199 6.71 -5.36 -13.21
CA ALA A 199 7.69 -5.24 -14.28
C ALA A 199 9.15 -5.35 -13.79
N GLU A 200 9.44 -4.89 -12.57
CA GLU A 200 10.75 -5.01 -11.93
C GLU A 200 11.22 -6.46 -11.71
N ASN A 201 10.28 -7.40 -11.59
CA ASN A 201 10.59 -8.82 -11.41
C ASN A 201 10.83 -9.56 -12.74
N ILE A 202 10.77 -8.85 -13.87
CA ILE A 202 10.89 -9.40 -15.22
C ILE A 202 12.20 -8.93 -15.86
N VAL A 203 13.12 -9.86 -16.09
CA VAL A 203 14.46 -9.55 -16.64
C VAL A 203 14.65 -10.16 -18.02
N TRP A 204 14.90 -9.31 -19.02
CA TRP A 204 15.23 -9.68 -20.38
C TRP A 204 16.74 -9.53 -20.63
N VAL A 205 17.47 -10.64 -20.75
CA VAL A 205 18.92 -10.62 -20.96
C VAL A 205 19.30 -11.06 -22.37
N VAL A 206 19.83 -10.14 -23.18
CA VAL A 206 19.95 -10.28 -24.64
C VAL A 206 21.40 -10.13 -25.11
N ALA A 207 21.93 -11.18 -25.75
CA ALA A 207 23.30 -11.24 -26.27
C ALA A 207 23.43 -10.92 -27.77
N GLY A 208 22.30 -10.68 -28.43
CA GLY A 208 22.18 -10.43 -29.87
C GLY A 208 23.13 -9.38 -30.42
N GLY A 209 23.51 -9.55 -31.68
CA GLY A 209 24.44 -8.66 -32.36
C GLY A 209 23.81 -7.33 -32.79
N ALA A 210 22.51 -7.31 -33.08
CA ALA A 210 21.73 -6.09 -33.28
C ALA A 210 21.08 -5.61 -31.96
N GLY A 211 20.82 -6.53 -31.03
CA GLY A 211 20.37 -6.23 -29.68
C GLY A 211 18.86 -6.35 -29.55
N VAL A 212 18.22 -5.29 -29.06
CA VAL A 212 16.77 -5.23 -28.80
C VAL A 212 16.12 -4.19 -29.70
N GLU A 213 15.02 -4.55 -30.35
CA GLU A 213 14.14 -3.63 -31.07
C GLU A 213 12.71 -3.75 -30.52
N ILE A 214 12.18 -2.65 -29.98
CA ILE A 214 10.81 -2.52 -29.50
C ILE A 214 10.02 -1.69 -30.53
N GLY A 215 9.02 -2.34 -31.13
CA GLY A 215 8.26 -1.83 -32.26
C GLY A 215 7.49 -0.54 -31.99
N THR A 216 7.05 0.13 -33.05
CA THR A 216 6.19 1.33 -32.95
C THR A 216 4.88 1.00 -32.24
N ASP A 217 4.40 1.89 -31.38
CA ASP A 217 3.18 1.71 -30.57
C ASP A 217 3.16 0.43 -29.71
N ALA A 218 4.32 -0.20 -29.45
CA ALA A 218 4.38 -1.39 -28.60
C ALA A 218 4.39 -1.02 -27.11
N GLU A 219 3.84 -1.89 -26.27
CA GLU A 219 3.80 -1.78 -24.82
C GLU A 219 4.62 -2.92 -24.23
N PHE A 220 5.78 -2.60 -23.68
CA PHE A 220 6.76 -3.59 -23.21
C PHE A 220 6.93 -3.48 -21.69
N ALA A 221 6.97 -4.61 -20.99
CA ALA A 221 7.22 -4.68 -19.56
C ALA A 221 8.50 -5.45 -19.25
N GLY A 222 9.33 -4.90 -18.36
CA GLY A 222 10.51 -5.53 -17.79
C GLY A 222 11.82 -4.78 -17.95
N ILE A 223 12.81 -5.27 -17.23
CA ILE A 223 14.18 -4.77 -17.19
C ILE A 223 14.98 -5.38 -18.35
N VAL A 224 15.55 -4.55 -19.21
CA VAL A 224 16.35 -5.00 -20.36
C VAL A 224 17.84 -4.87 -20.08
N LEU A 225 18.54 -6.01 -20.08
CA LEU A 225 20.00 -6.11 -19.95
C LEU A 225 20.59 -6.60 -21.29
N THR A 226 21.24 -5.74 -22.09
CA THR A 226 21.79 -6.16 -23.39
C THR A 226 23.28 -5.95 -23.58
N GLN A 227 23.91 -6.88 -24.31
CA GLN A 227 25.30 -6.78 -24.76
C GLN A 227 25.51 -5.73 -25.87
N THR A 228 24.46 -5.38 -26.62
CA THR A 228 24.55 -4.39 -27.69
C THR A 228 23.59 -3.23 -27.45
N GLY A 229 22.76 -2.88 -28.43
CA GLY A 229 21.93 -1.68 -28.40
C GLY A 229 20.46 -1.99 -28.16
N ILE A 230 19.73 -0.98 -27.70
CA ILE A 230 18.27 -1.01 -27.54
C ILE A 230 17.69 0.08 -28.44
N ASN A 231 16.74 -0.28 -29.29
CA ASN A 231 16.01 0.66 -30.13
C ASN A 231 14.54 0.63 -29.74
N VAL A 232 14.03 1.74 -29.20
CA VAL A 232 12.63 1.94 -28.86
C VAL A 232 12.03 2.85 -29.92
N LEU A 233 11.16 2.29 -30.75
CA LEU A 233 10.62 2.98 -31.92
C LEU A 233 9.49 3.94 -31.53
N THR A 234 8.92 4.59 -32.56
CA THR A 234 7.93 5.67 -32.41
C THR A 234 6.79 5.30 -31.45
N ASP A 235 6.54 6.16 -30.46
CA ASP A 235 5.39 6.08 -29.56
C ASP A 235 5.26 4.76 -28.77
N ALA A 236 6.35 3.99 -28.67
CA ALA A 236 6.38 2.79 -27.83
C ALA A 236 6.57 3.15 -26.35
N THR A 237 5.96 2.35 -25.48
CA THR A 237 6.02 2.49 -24.02
C THR A 237 6.78 1.32 -23.41
N VAL A 238 7.70 1.63 -22.50
CA VAL A 238 8.44 0.65 -21.72
C VAL A 238 8.14 0.89 -20.25
N ASP A 239 7.59 -0.13 -19.59
CA ASP A 239 7.52 -0.24 -18.14
C ASP A 239 8.72 -1.01 -17.61
N GLY A 240 9.70 -0.32 -17.02
CA GLY A 240 11.00 -0.89 -16.62
C GLY A 240 12.23 -0.11 -17.11
N CYS A 241 13.42 -0.68 -16.88
CA CYS A 241 14.71 -0.04 -17.22
C CYS A 241 15.37 -0.57 -18.49
N LEU A 242 16.18 0.29 -19.10
CA LEU A 242 16.93 0.01 -20.32
C LEU A 242 18.45 0.11 -20.10
N TYR A 243 19.12 -1.04 -20.05
CA TYR A 243 20.56 -1.13 -19.81
C TYR A 243 21.31 -1.73 -21.00
N ALA A 244 22.18 -0.92 -21.63
CA ALA A 244 22.85 -1.28 -22.88
C ALA A 244 24.37 -1.16 -22.79
N GLN A 245 25.09 -2.25 -23.10
CA GLN A 245 26.54 -2.19 -23.23
C GLN A 245 27.02 -1.41 -24.47
N THR A 246 26.12 -1.04 -25.39
CA THR A 246 26.39 0.00 -26.40
C THR A 246 25.47 1.20 -26.23
N ASP A 247 24.33 1.25 -26.89
CA ASP A 247 23.56 2.48 -27.08
C ASP A 247 22.05 2.25 -26.95
N VAL A 248 21.35 3.26 -26.44
CA VAL A 248 19.88 3.29 -26.38
C VAL A 248 19.38 4.39 -27.31
N ASN A 249 18.48 4.05 -28.23
CA ASN A 249 17.92 4.97 -29.22
C ASN A 249 16.40 5.02 -29.11
N LEU A 250 15.87 6.20 -28.83
CA LEU A 250 14.45 6.44 -28.60
C LEU A 250 13.84 7.25 -29.75
N GLN A 251 12.55 7.04 -30.03
CA GLN A 251 11.77 7.86 -30.96
C GLN A 251 10.42 8.17 -30.32
N MET A 252 10.24 9.37 -29.76
CA MET A 252 8.98 9.75 -29.09
C MET A 252 8.48 8.69 -28.08
N ALA A 253 9.41 7.94 -27.49
CA ALA A 253 9.11 6.82 -26.62
C ALA A 253 8.84 7.28 -25.18
N THR A 254 8.06 6.50 -24.46
CA THR A 254 7.83 6.64 -23.02
C THR A 254 8.56 5.54 -22.25
N VAL A 255 9.29 5.91 -21.19
CA VAL A 255 9.99 4.97 -20.30
C VAL A 255 9.64 5.35 -18.86
N THR A 256 8.99 4.47 -18.11
CA THR A 256 8.64 4.72 -16.70
C THR A 256 9.79 4.43 -15.74
N GLY A 257 10.80 3.67 -16.18
CA GLY A 257 11.94 3.29 -15.37
C GLY A 257 11.66 2.07 -14.51
N CYS A 258 12.62 1.68 -13.68
CA CYS A 258 12.38 0.75 -12.59
C CYS A 258 12.18 1.59 -11.33
N ASP A 259 11.25 1.14 -10.48
CA ASP A 259 11.53 1.21 -9.06
C ASP A 259 12.63 0.18 -8.79
N CYS A 260 13.68 0.58 -8.10
CA CYS A 260 14.36 -0.41 -7.30
C CYS A 260 13.91 -0.14 -5.89
N ASP A 261 13.12 -1.05 -5.35
CA ASP A 261 12.68 -1.14 -3.96
C ASP A 261 13.69 -0.48 -3.01
N LEU A 262 13.55 0.82 -2.80
CA LEU A 262 14.18 1.52 -1.69
C LEU A 262 13.32 1.15 -0.50
N VAL A 263 13.87 0.28 0.34
CA VAL A 263 13.17 -0.21 1.52
C VAL A 263 13.32 0.82 2.62
N ASP A 264 12.24 1.07 3.35
CA ASP A 264 12.25 1.97 4.49
C ASP A 264 13.33 1.57 5.50
N LEU A 265 14.04 2.56 6.02
CA LEU A 265 14.93 2.36 7.15
C LEU A 265 14.13 1.81 8.32
N GLN A 266 14.67 0.78 8.97
CA GLN A 266 14.01 0.12 10.10
C GLN A 266 14.48 0.74 11.41
N VAL A 267 13.56 1.17 12.27
CA VAL A 267 13.85 1.86 13.54
C VAL A 267 13.31 1.05 14.71
N SER A 268 14.13 0.88 15.75
CA SER A 268 13.74 0.20 16.98
C SER A 268 14.34 0.88 18.21
N SER A 269 13.67 0.81 19.37
CA SER A 269 14.24 1.20 20.66
C SER A 269 14.30 0.05 21.67
N GLU A 270 15.22 0.18 22.62
CA GLU A 270 15.32 -0.69 23.79
C GLU A 270 15.85 0.09 25.01
N CYS A 271 15.66 -0.44 26.21
CA CYS A 271 16.23 0.10 27.44
C CYS A 271 17.41 -0.78 27.90
N VAL A 272 18.60 -0.18 28.02
CA VAL A 272 19.83 -0.86 28.42
C VAL A 272 20.42 -0.17 29.64
N ASP A 273 20.57 -0.91 30.74
CA ASP A 273 21.13 -0.41 32.00
C ASP A 273 20.39 0.83 32.59
N GLY A 274 19.12 1.02 32.22
CA GLY A 274 18.27 2.12 32.69
C GLY A 274 18.36 3.40 31.85
N ASP A 275 19.03 3.35 30.70
CA ASP A 275 19.03 4.41 29.69
C ASP A 275 18.43 3.86 28.38
N GLY A 276 17.83 4.74 27.56
CA GLY A 276 17.26 4.36 26.27
C GLY A 276 18.31 4.23 25.17
N GLU A 277 18.05 3.35 24.21
CA GLU A 277 18.79 3.22 22.96
C GLU A 277 17.84 3.26 21.76
N ILE A 278 18.27 3.89 20.66
CA ILE A 278 17.59 3.84 19.35
C ILE A 278 18.56 3.25 18.34
N THR A 279 18.13 2.22 17.62
CA THR A 279 18.86 1.62 16.51
C THR A 279 18.13 1.90 15.20
N VAL A 280 18.87 2.41 14.21
CA VAL A 280 18.39 2.57 12.83
C VAL A 280 19.15 1.59 11.93
N THR A 281 18.44 0.77 11.18
CA THR A 281 18.98 -0.22 10.25
C THR A 281 18.65 0.19 8.82
N ASN A 282 19.66 0.21 7.98
CA ASN A 282 19.57 0.53 6.57
C ASN A 282 19.73 -0.73 5.71
N PRO A 283 18.63 -1.26 5.15
CA PRO A 283 18.68 -2.40 4.24
C PRO A 283 19.18 -2.04 2.84
N ASN A 284 19.27 -0.74 2.52
CA ASN A 284 19.62 -0.27 1.18
C ASN A 284 21.14 -0.31 0.94
N ASP A 285 21.53 -0.29 -0.34
CA ASP A 285 22.92 -0.38 -0.79
C ASP A 285 23.70 0.95 -0.72
N SER A 286 23.05 2.01 -0.24
CA SER A 286 23.59 3.36 -0.11
C SER A 286 23.44 3.87 1.32
N SER A 287 24.42 4.64 1.82
CA SER A 287 24.32 5.24 3.17
C SER A 287 23.33 6.41 3.21
N VAL A 288 22.64 6.56 4.34
CA VAL A 288 21.57 7.55 4.53
C VAL A 288 21.84 8.38 5.79
N MET A 289 21.57 9.69 5.76
CA MET A 289 21.67 10.51 6.96
C MET A 289 20.30 10.57 7.65
N VAL A 290 20.28 10.25 8.94
CA VAL A 290 19.05 10.33 9.76
C VAL A 290 19.26 11.33 10.87
N THR A 291 18.34 12.28 10.99
CA THR A 291 18.28 13.28 12.06
C THR A 291 17.27 12.85 13.10
N ILE A 292 17.70 12.82 14.36
CA ILE A 292 16.93 12.34 15.49
C ILE A 292 16.82 13.49 16.48
N THR A 293 15.58 13.90 16.74
CA THR A 293 15.24 14.98 17.66
C THR A 293 14.50 14.41 18.86
N GLY A 294 14.72 14.97 20.05
CA GLY A 294 14.19 14.40 21.29
C GLY A 294 13.99 15.42 22.40
N PRO A 295 13.67 14.95 23.62
CA PRO A 295 13.41 15.80 24.78
C PRO A 295 14.61 16.69 25.14
N ASP A 296 14.34 17.75 25.91
CA ASP A 296 15.33 18.74 26.35
C ASP A 296 16.14 19.42 25.22
N GLY A 297 15.64 19.37 23.98
CA GLY A 297 16.30 19.92 22.81
C GLY A 297 17.46 19.07 22.30
N PHE A 298 17.38 17.75 22.53
CA PHE A 298 18.26 16.77 21.91
C PHE A 298 18.07 16.79 20.38
N GLU A 299 19.18 16.81 19.64
CA GLU A 299 19.21 16.74 18.18
C GLU A 299 20.57 16.16 17.77
N GLU A 300 20.56 15.02 17.07
CA GLU A 300 21.74 14.36 16.55
C GLU A 300 21.47 13.81 15.15
N THR A 301 22.46 13.94 14.25
CA THR A 301 22.39 13.38 12.90
C THR A 301 23.43 12.28 12.76
N ILE A 302 23.00 11.08 12.40
CA ILE A 302 23.83 9.89 12.19
C ILE A 302 23.89 9.53 10.70
N GLU A 303 25.01 8.96 10.26
CA GLU A 303 25.15 8.38 8.92
C GLU A 303 24.97 6.87 9.05
N VAL A 304 23.84 6.32 8.60
CA VAL A 304 23.58 4.88 8.65
C VAL A 304 24.19 4.23 7.42
N PRO A 305 25.19 3.34 7.57
CA PRO A 305 25.89 2.75 6.44
C PRO A 305 24.98 1.84 5.62
N ALA A 306 25.28 1.70 4.33
CA ALA A 306 24.64 0.72 3.44
C ALA A 306 24.70 -0.70 4.04
N GLU A 307 23.60 -1.44 3.94
CA GLU A 307 23.42 -2.78 4.50
C GLU A 307 23.90 -2.91 5.96
N GLY A 308 23.64 -1.88 6.79
CA GLY A 308 24.19 -1.79 8.14
C GLY A 308 23.27 -1.06 9.11
N SER A 309 23.76 -0.80 10.32
CA SER A 309 22.98 -0.12 11.36
C SER A 309 23.85 0.81 12.19
N GLU A 310 23.21 1.80 12.81
CA GLU A 310 23.80 2.70 13.80
C GLU A 310 22.88 2.80 15.01
N THR A 311 23.48 2.85 16.21
CA THR A 311 22.78 2.89 17.49
C THR A 311 23.19 4.14 18.27
N LEU A 312 22.20 4.89 18.74
CA LEU A 312 22.35 5.97 19.72
C LEU A 312 22.05 5.42 21.11
N GLU A 313 22.99 5.60 22.03
CA GLU A 313 22.92 5.10 23.40
C GLU A 313 22.72 6.25 24.40
N SER A 314 22.37 5.92 25.64
CA SER A 314 22.27 6.88 26.76
C SER A 314 21.21 7.97 26.55
N LEU A 315 20.11 7.62 25.89
CA LEU A 315 18.99 8.51 25.62
C LEU A 315 18.10 8.62 26.87
N ALA A 316 17.59 9.82 27.12
CA ALA A 316 16.67 10.07 28.22
C ALA A 316 15.24 9.67 27.84
N ASP A 317 14.40 9.38 28.83
CA ASP A 317 12.98 9.12 28.63
C ASP A 317 12.26 10.29 27.94
N GLY A 318 11.33 9.95 27.06
CA GLY A 318 10.49 10.88 26.31
C GLY A 318 10.35 10.52 24.84
N THR A 319 9.63 11.35 24.11
CA THR A 319 9.32 11.17 22.69
C THR A 319 10.46 11.66 21.80
N TYR A 320 10.86 10.82 20.84
CA TYR A 320 11.82 11.13 19.79
C TYR A 320 11.14 11.18 18.43
N SER A 321 11.62 12.06 17.55
CA SER A 321 11.19 12.16 16.15
C SER A 321 12.39 12.00 15.22
N LEU A 322 12.21 11.23 14.15
CA LEU A 322 13.24 10.86 13.20
C LEU A 322 12.89 11.36 11.80
N GLU A 323 13.87 11.92 11.11
CA GLU A 323 13.74 12.40 9.73
C GLU A 323 14.97 12.00 8.92
N THR A 324 14.78 11.50 7.70
CA THR A 324 15.85 11.23 6.72
C THR A 324 16.02 12.42 5.78
N ASP A 325 17.25 12.69 5.34
CA ASP A 325 17.54 13.72 4.33
C ASP A 325 17.39 13.21 2.89
N ASP A 326 17.16 11.91 2.73
CA ASP A 326 16.90 11.28 1.44
C ASP A 326 15.42 11.44 1.07
N SER A 327 15.16 11.80 -0.19
CA SER A 327 13.80 12.03 -0.70
C SER A 327 13.09 10.75 -1.17
N GLU A 328 13.85 9.68 -1.35
CA GLU A 328 13.36 8.42 -1.94
C GLU A 328 13.35 7.26 -0.92
N ILE A 329 14.06 7.41 0.21
CA ILE A 329 14.06 6.44 1.32
C ILE A 329 13.23 6.99 2.49
N SER A 330 12.25 6.24 2.99
CA SER A 330 11.48 6.58 4.20
C SER A 330 11.98 5.85 5.46
N LEU A 331 11.36 6.14 6.61
CA LEU A 331 11.51 5.39 7.86
C LEU A 331 10.23 4.60 8.09
N ASP A 332 10.34 3.37 8.60
CA ASP A 332 9.20 2.55 9.00
C ASP A 332 8.38 3.18 10.14
N ILE A 333 9.06 3.94 11.00
CA ILE A 333 8.45 4.77 12.03
C ILE A 333 9.20 6.11 12.17
N THR A 334 8.44 7.19 12.33
CA THR A 334 8.97 8.57 12.41
C THR A 334 8.94 9.15 13.82
N THR A 335 8.24 8.50 14.75
CA THR A 335 8.12 8.92 16.15
C THR A 335 8.09 7.73 17.10
N LEU A 336 8.81 7.81 18.23
CA LEU A 336 8.94 6.72 19.18
C LEU A 336 9.11 7.24 20.61
N ASP A 337 8.50 6.58 21.59
CA ASP A 337 8.62 6.91 23.01
C ASP A 337 9.57 5.97 23.73
N ILE A 338 10.50 6.55 24.50
CA ILE A 338 11.40 5.82 25.40
C ILE A 338 10.96 6.04 26.84
N SER A 339 10.77 4.95 27.59
CA SER A 339 10.53 4.98 29.04
C SER A 339 11.32 3.86 29.72
N CYS A 340 12.44 4.21 30.32
CA CYS A 340 13.38 3.27 30.94
C CYS A 340 13.37 3.33 32.48
N ASP A 341 12.30 3.86 33.09
CA ASP A 341 12.12 3.89 34.54
C ASP A 341 11.59 2.54 35.07
N PRO A 342 12.41 1.70 35.73
CA PRO A 342 11.97 0.43 36.27
C PRO A 342 11.15 0.58 37.57
N ASP A 343 10.95 1.80 38.07
CA ASP A 343 10.24 2.03 39.33
C ASP A 343 8.70 2.05 39.15
N ILE A 344 8.19 2.08 37.91
CA ILE A 344 6.76 2.13 37.58
C ILE A 344 6.32 0.94 36.71
N PRO A 345 5.09 0.41 36.88
CA PRO A 345 4.57 -0.65 36.02
C PRO A 345 4.25 -0.09 34.63
N ASP A 346 4.18 -0.95 33.61
CA ASP A 346 3.86 -0.56 32.23
C ASP A 346 2.73 -1.43 31.65
N VAL A 347 1.81 -0.79 30.92
CA VAL A 347 0.62 -1.44 30.34
C VAL A 347 0.38 -0.98 28.91
N ILE A 348 0.01 -1.92 28.04
CA ILE A 348 -0.38 -1.66 26.65
C ILE A 348 -1.88 -1.95 26.50
N THR A 349 -2.60 -1.06 25.82
CA THR A 349 -3.98 -1.30 25.37
C THR A 349 -3.93 -1.98 24.00
N THR A 350 -4.67 -3.07 23.80
CA THR A 350 -4.77 -3.77 22.51
C THR A 350 -6.21 -3.75 21.99
N PRO A 351 -6.45 -3.96 20.68
CA PRO A 351 -7.78 -3.85 20.09
C PRO A 351 -8.82 -4.73 20.79
N ALA A 352 -10.05 -4.22 20.91
CA ALA A 352 -11.17 -4.98 21.49
C ALA A 352 -11.57 -6.17 20.60
N THR A 353 -12.08 -7.22 21.21
CA THR A 353 -12.57 -8.45 20.55
C THR A 353 -13.99 -8.77 21.02
N ASP A 354 -14.62 -9.79 20.41
CA ASP A 354 -15.97 -10.28 20.78
C ASP A 354 -16.98 -9.12 20.90
N VAL A 355 -17.06 -8.31 19.84
CA VAL A 355 -17.95 -7.15 19.77
C VAL A 355 -19.30 -7.61 19.23
N ASP A 356 -20.33 -7.47 20.07
CA ASP A 356 -21.73 -7.80 19.76
C ASP A 356 -22.59 -6.52 19.70
N GLU A 357 -23.92 -6.65 19.63
CA GLU A 357 -24.87 -5.53 19.54
C GLU A 357 -24.99 -4.67 20.82
N SER A 358 -24.44 -5.13 21.94
CA SER A 358 -24.52 -4.40 23.23
C SER A 358 -23.37 -4.69 24.20
N SER A 359 -22.30 -5.34 23.72
CA SER A 359 -21.14 -5.73 24.51
C SER A 359 -19.86 -5.79 23.69
N ALA A 360 -18.72 -5.67 24.38
CA ALA A 360 -17.39 -5.84 23.80
C ALA A 360 -16.40 -6.35 24.86
N THR A 361 -15.36 -7.07 24.43
CA THR A 361 -14.24 -7.47 25.29
C THR A 361 -13.05 -6.54 25.06
N LEU A 362 -12.66 -5.78 26.08
CA LEU A 362 -11.50 -4.89 26.06
C LEU A 362 -10.23 -5.67 26.38
N ASN A 363 -9.16 -5.47 25.61
CA ASN A 363 -7.91 -6.22 25.75
C ASN A 363 -6.72 -5.33 26.11
N GLY A 364 -5.79 -5.87 26.90
CA GLY A 364 -4.56 -5.20 27.28
C GLY A 364 -3.50 -6.17 27.79
N GLU A 365 -2.28 -5.67 27.95
CA GLU A 365 -1.13 -6.44 28.44
C GLU A 365 -0.36 -5.64 29.49
N LEU A 366 -0.01 -6.29 30.60
CA LEU A 366 0.97 -5.78 31.57
C LEU A 366 2.36 -6.21 31.11
N THR A 367 3.15 -5.27 30.59
CA THR A 367 4.47 -5.52 30.00
C THR A 367 5.60 -5.45 31.03
N ASP A 368 5.42 -4.67 32.10
CA ASP A 368 6.36 -4.59 33.23
C ASP A 368 5.61 -4.36 34.56
N LEU A 369 6.08 -5.00 35.63
CA LEU A 369 5.60 -4.76 37.00
C LEU A 369 6.31 -3.59 37.68
N GLY A 370 7.41 -3.10 37.09
CA GLY A 370 8.32 -2.18 37.74
C GLY A 370 8.95 -2.80 39.01
N GLU A 371 9.11 -2.00 40.08
CA GLU A 371 9.59 -2.49 41.38
C GLU A 371 8.49 -3.16 42.24
N PHE A 372 7.27 -3.28 41.73
CA PHE A 372 6.12 -3.75 42.51
C PHE A 372 5.97 -5.28 42.47
N ASP A 373 5.52 -5.85 43.60
CA ASP A 373 5.23 -7.28 43.69
C ASP A 373 3.90 -7.65 43.01
N GLU A 374 2.97 -6.69 42.89
CA GLU A 374 1.61 -6.86 42.36
C GLU A 374 1.14 -5.52 41.74
N VAL A 375 0.44 -5.56 40.60
CA VAL A 375 -0.15 -4.40 39.91
C VAL A 375 -1.65 -4.61 39.72
N ASP A 376 -2.45 -3.61 40.08
CA ASP A 376 -3.89 -3.60 39.83
C ASP A 376 -4.15 -3.06 38.41
N VAL A 377 -4.67 -3.91 37.52
CA VAL A 377 -5.03 -3.57 36.14
C VAL A 377 -6.54 -3.51 35.94
N PHE A 378 -7.01 -2.56 35.14
CA PHE A 378 -8.41 -2.42 34.74
C PHE A 378 -8.52 -1.58 33.47
N PHE A 379 -9.74 -1.42 32.95
CA PHE A 379 -10.01 -0.55 31.82
C PHE A 379 -10.84 0.65 32.24
N GLU A 380 -10.49 1.81 31.68
CA GLU A 380 -11.38 2.95 31.62
C GLU A 380 -12.02 3.00 30.25
N TRP A 381 -13.33 3.20 30.18
CA TRP A 381 -14.06 3.31 28.91
C TRP A 381 -15.18 4.34 29.00
N ARG A 382 -15.55 4.95 27.89
CA ARG A 382 -16.67 5.89 27.79
C ARG A 382 -17.13 6.07 26.35
N GLU A 383 -18.33 6.59 26.17
CA GLU A 383 -18.80 7.01 24.85
C GLU A 383 -17.98 8.23 24.39
N VAL A 384 -17.58 8.23 23.12
CA VAL A 384 -16.78 9.32 22.55
C VAL A 384 -17.52 10.66 22.73
N GLY A 385 -16.80 11.68 23.20
CA GLY A 385 -17.37 13.01 23.45
C GLY A 385 -17.90 13.21 24.87
N THR A 386 -17.96 12.17 25.70
CA THR A 386 -18.33 12.31 27.12
C THR A 386 -17.11 12.63 28.00
N GLU A 387 -17.30 13.34 29.12
CA GLU A 387 -16.18 13.71 30.01
C GLU A 387 -15.89 12.65 31.09
N GLU A 388 -16.86 11.82 31.47
CA GLU A 388 -16.74 10.88 32.57
C GLU A 388 -16.36 9.47 32.09
N TRP A 389 -15.28 8.93 32.65
CA TRP A 389 -14.86 7.55 32.40
C TRP A 389 -15.61 6.56 33.30
N ASN A 390 -16.13 5.50 32.70
CA ASN A 390 -16.53 4.28 33.39
C ASN A 390 -15.29 3.41 33.64
N THR A 391 -15.35 2.54 34.65
CA THR A 391 -14.25 1.64 34.99
C THR A 391 -14.76 0.20 35.06
N THR A 392 -13.99 -0.74 34.52
CA THR A 392 -14.24 -2.17 34.74
C THR A 392 -13.82 -2.61 36.15
N ASP A 393 -14.14 -3.85 36.51
CA ASP A 393 -13.66 -4.45 37.75
C ASP A 393 -12.12 -4.60 37.72
N THR A 394 -11.47 -4.25 38.83
CA THR A 394 -10.02 -4.36 38.97
C THR A 394 -9.56 -5.81 39.07
N GLN A 395 -8.53 -6.15 38.30
CA GLN A 395 -7.78 -7.41 38.37
C GLN A 395 -6.39 -7.12 38.94
N THR A 396 -5.82 -8.05 39.72
CA THR A 396 -4.46 -7.88 40.26
C THR A 396 -3.56 -8.94 39.64
N LEU A 397 -2.47 -8.50 39.01
CA LEU A 397 -1.45 -9.36 38.39
C LEU A 397 -0.15 -9.33 39.21
N ASP A 398 0.46 -10.49 39.38
CA ASP A 398 1.76 -10.69 40.07
C ASP A 398 2.89 -11.15 39.11
N GLU A 399 2.58 -11.20 37.81
CA GLU A 399 3.51 -11.41 36.70
C GLU A 399 2.99 -10.71 35.43
N THR A 400 3.89 -10.41 34.49
CA THR A 400 3.54 -9.80 33.20
C THR A 400 2.61 -10.71 32.41
N GLY A 401 1.69 -10.15 31.64
CA GLY A 401 0.79 -10.91 30.78
C GLY A 401 -0.49 -10.18 30.38
N GLU A 402 -1.26 -10.84 29.54
CA GLU A 402 -2.53 -10.34 28.99
C GLU A 402 -3.63 -10.31 30.07
N PHE A 403 -4.51 -9.31 29.97
CA PHE A 403 -5.75 -9.21 30.73
C PHE A 403 -6.87 -8.62 29.87
N ASP A 404 -8.10 -9.06 30.13
CA ASP A 404 -9.28 -8.66 29.38
C ASP A 404 -10.47 -8.33 30.30
N ALA A 405 -11.42 -7.55 29.82
CA ALA A 405 -12.69 -7.31 30.52
C ALA A 405 -13.85 -7.09 29.56
N GLU A 406 -14.95 -7.80 29.79
CA GLU A 406 -16.21 -7.62 29.09
C GLU A 406 -16.96 -6.39 29.64
N ILE A 407 -17.43 -5.53 28.73
CA ILE A 407 -18.34 -4.42 29.00
C ILE A 407 -19.70 -4.71 28.36
N GLU A 408 -20.78 -4.44 29.07
CA GLU A 408 -22.16 -4.72 28.65
C GLU A 408 -23.03 -3.46 28.73
N GLY A 409 -24.19 -3.49 28.07
CA GLY A 409 -25.17 -2.42 28.12
C GLY A 409 -24.80 -1.22 27.25
N LEU A 410 -24.03 -1.49 26.19
CA LEU A 410 -23.63 -0.50 25.20
C LEU A 410 -24.78 -0.26 24.21
N GLU A 411 -24.82 0.94 23.65
CA GLU A 411 -25.81 1.27 22.63
C GLU A 411 -25.30 0.81 21.25
N PRO A 412 -26.14 0.18 20.42
CA PRO A 412 -25.77 -0.18 19.05
C PRO A 412 -25.47 1.08 18.23
N ASP A 413 -24.66 0.94 17.19
CA ASP A 413 -24.18 2.03 16.33
C ASP A 413 -23.48 3.17 17.10
N THR A 414 -22.92 2.87 18.28
CA THR A 414 -22.26 3.87 19.15
C THR A 414 -20.77 3.55 19.29
N THR A 415 -19.93 4.59 19.20
CA THR A 415 -18.48 4.49 19.38
C THR A 415 -18.08 4.77 20.82
N TYR A 416 -17.32 3.85 21.40
CA TYR A 416 -16.72 3.98 22.72
C TYR A 416 -15.20 4.08 22.60
N GLU A 417 -14.57 4.89 23.45
CA GLU A 417 -13.12 4.93 23.64
C GLU A 417 -12.74 4.22 24.94
N PHE A 418 -11.62 3.50 24.94
CA PHE A 418 -11.14 2.76 26.10
C PHE A 418 -9.61 2.76 26.21
N ARG A 419 -9.11 2.50 27.42
CA ARG A 419 -7.67 2.35 27.70
C ARG A 419 -7.40 1.41 28.86
N ALA A 420 -6.30 0.67 28.77
CA ALA A 420 -5.73 -0.08 29.88
C ALA A 420 -5.15 0.86 30.95
N VAL A 421 -5.34 0.53 32.22
CA VAL A 421 -4.81 1.28 33.36
C VAL A 421 -4.16 0.32 34.34
N GLY A 422 -2.92 0.61 34.73
CA GLY A 422 -2.19 -0.09 35.79
C GLY A 422 -2.02 0.81 37.01
N VAL A 423 -2.21 0.26 38.21
CA VAL A 423 -2.04 0.99 39.48
C VAL A 423 -1.26 0.15 40.49
N ALA A 424 -0.18 0.71 41.04
CA ALA A 424 0.61 0.07 42.10
C ALA A 424 1.04 1.10 43.15
N ASP A 425 0.80 0.82 44.44
CA ASP A 425 1.05 1.70 45.61
C ASP A 425 0.62 3.19 45.45
N GLY A 426 -0.38 3.45 44.61
CA GLY A 426 -0.91 4.79 44.33
C GLY A 426 -0.26 5.50 43.13
N GLU A 427 0.68 4.86 42.45
CA GLU A 427 1.17 5.25 41.13
C GLU A 427 0.27 4.64 40.06
N ARG A 428 0.03 5.39 38.99
CA ARG A 428 -0.96 5.07 37.97
C ARG A 428 -0.33 5.28 36.59
N VAL A 429 -0.45 4.28 35.75
CA VAL A 429 -0.01 4.28 34.35
C VAL A 429 -1.19 3.97 33.44
N GLU A 430 -1.13 4.49 32.22
CA GLU A 430 -2.24 4.46 31.28
C GLU A 430 -1.69 4.06 29.91
N GLY A 431 -2.30 3.04 29.29
CA GLY A 431 -2.00 2.66 27.92
C GLY A 431 -2.62 3.64 26.92
N ALA A 432 -2.36 3.41 25.64
CA ALA A 432 -2.98 4.17 24.56
C ALA A 432 -4.52 4.10 24.62
N ILE A 433 -5.19 5.15 24.15
CA ILE A 433 -6.65 5.15 23.98
C ILE A 433 -6.96 4.50 22.63
N LEU A 434 -7.85 3.50 22.62
CA LEU A 434 -8.35 2.84 21.42
C LEU A 434 -9.87 3.00 21.31
N LEU A 435 -10.43 2.80 20.11
CA LEU A 435 -11.86 2.90 19.83
C LEU A 435 -12.49 1.51 19.63
N VAL A 436 -13.78 1.39 19.92
CA VAL A 436 -14.61 0.22 19.60
C VAL A 436 -16.01 0.70 19.17
N ILE A 437 -16.53 0.15 18.06
CA ILE A 437 -17.86 0.46 17.51
C ILE A 437 -18.78 -0.75 17.77
N ILE A 438 -19.95 -0.52 18.35
CA ILE A 438 -20.91 -1.57 18.70
C ILE A 438 -21.90 -1.78 17.55
N GLY A 439 -22.07 -3.04 17.11
CA GLY A 439 -22.80 -3.36 15.88
C GLY A 439 -24.33 -3.18 15.94
N ASP A 440 -24.94 -3.01 14.77
CA ASP A 440 -26.37 -3.11 14.49
C ASP A 440 -26.83 -4.56 14.72
N GLY A 441 -27.75 -4.76 15.67
CA GLY A 441 -28.43 -6.04 15.90
C GLY A 441 -29.34 -6.43 14.72
N MET A 442 -28.76 -7.01 13.67
CA MET A 442 -29.52 -7.76 12.68
C MET A 442 -29.69 -9.21 13.16
N ASP A 443 -30.91 -9.52 13.59
CA ASP A 443 -31.39 -10.85 13.94
C ASP A 443 -31.04 -11.89 12.84
N ASP A 444 -30.06 -12.75 13.12
CA ASP A 444 -29.93 -14.08 12.52
C ASP A 444 -31.03 -15.00 13.09
N ASP A 445 -32.30 -14.77 12.74
CA ASP A 445 -33.40 -15.68 13.06
C ASP A 445 -34.56 -15.55 12.05
N ASP A 446 -34.47 -16.27 10.93
CA ASP A 446 -35.63 -16.83 10.23
C ASP A 446 -35.21 -18.10 9.46
N ASP A 447 -34.68 -19.07 10.21
CA ASP A 447 -34.56 -20.47 9.78
C ASP A 447 -35.91 -21.20 10.00
N ASP A 448 -36.43 -21.77 8.92
CA ASP A 448 -37.22 -23.01 8.85
C ASP A 448 -38.37 -23.23 9.87
N GLU A 449 -39.62 -22.96 9.45
CA GLU A 449 -40.75 -23.82 9.81
C GLU A 449 -41.45 -24.40 8.56
N ASP A 450 -41.07 -25.64 8.26
CA ASP A 450 -41.95 -26.76 7.89
C ASP A 450 -43.39 -26.42 7.47
N MET A 451 -43.73 -26.59 6.19
CA MET A 451 -44.99 -27.28 5.84
C MET A 451 -44.82 -28.15 4.60
N ASP A 452 -44.85 -29.45 4.88
CA ASP A 452 -45.01 -30.58 3.98
C ASP A 452 -46.14 -30.39 2.95
N ASP A 453 -45.90 -31.01 1.79
CA ASP A 453 -46.87 -31.50 0.82
C ASP A 453 -48.18 -32.00 1.48
N GLU A 454 -49.34 -31.47 1.08
CA GLU A 454 -50.50 -32.32 0.78
C GLU A 454 -51.34 -31.74 -0.38
N ASP A 455 -51.71 -32.69 -1.24
CA ASP A 455 -52.46 -32.62 -2.48
C ASP A 455 -53.84 -31.90 -2.42
N ASP A 456 -54.35 -31.66 -3.64
CA ASP A 456 -55.77 -31.75 -4.01
C ASP A 456 -56.73 -30.67 -3.44
N ASP A 457 -57.19 -29.74 -4.29
CA ASP A 457 -58.40 -30.00 -5.06
C ASP A 457 -58.86 -28.77 -5.87
N ASP A 458 -59.16 -29.08 -7.13
CA ASP A 458 -59.96 -28.31 -8.06
C ASP A 458 -61.36 -27.94 -7.52
N MET A 459 -61.93 -26.90 -8.14
CA MET A 459 -63.36 -26.70 -8.46
C MET A 459 -64.30 -25.91 -7.52
N ASP A 460 -64.96 -24.96 -8.20
CA ASP A 460 -66.33 -24.45 -8.02
C ASP A 460 -66.59 -23.58 -6.78
N ASP A 461 -67.45 -22.56 -6.79
CA ASP A 461 -68.28 -21.86 -7.76
C ASP A 461 -68.80 -20.63 -6.97
N ASP A 462 -69.06 -19.55 -7.69
CA ASP A 462 -70.13 -18.55 -7.55
C ASP A 462 -70.80 -18.16 -6.20
N GLU A 463 -71.26 -16.90 -6.23
CA GLU A 463 -72.34 -16.28 -5.44
C GLU A 463 -71.94 -15.83 -4.02
N ASP A 464 -72.27 -14.63 -3.53
CA ASP A 464 -73.08 -13.55 -4.04
C ASP A 464 -72.81 -12.31 -3.15
N MET A 465 -73.07 -11.16 -3.76
CA MET A 465 -73.57 -9.89 -3.20
C MET A 465 -73.53 -9.67 -1.67
N ASP A 466 -73.06 -8.49 -1.27
CA ASP A 466 -73.85 -7.62 -0.37
C ASP A 466 -73.42 -6.15 -0.54
N ASP A 467 -74.27 -5.45 -1.30
CA ASP A 467 -74.74 -4.06 -1.19
C ASP A 467 -73.89 -3.02 -0.44
N GLU A 468 -73.37 -2.08 -1.23
CA GLU A 468 -73.11 -0.68 -0.87
C GLU A 468 -74.42 0.12 -0.73
N ASP A 469 -74.26 1.34 -0.22
CA ASP A 469 -75.19 2.47 -0.27
C ASP A 469 -76.30 2.45 0.81
N ASP A 470 -76.55 3.52 1.55
CA ASP A 470 -76.09 4.90 1.48
C ASP A 470 -76.73 5.63 2.68
N ASP A 471 -76.33 6.90 2.83
CA ASP A 471 -77.18 8.04 3.19
C ASP A 471 -77.26 8.56 4.64
N ASP A 472 -77.22 9.91 4.62
CA ASP A 472 -77.79 10.91 5.52
C ASP A 472 -76.84 11.44 6.62
N ASP A 473 -76.26 12.63 6.39
CA ASP A 473 -76.83 13.97 6.68
C ASP A 473 -76.43 14.37 8.12
N ASP A 474 -76.11 15.59 8.53
CA ASP A 474 -76.03 16.94 8.00
C ASP A 474 -75.51 17.77 9.21
N ASP A 475 -75.03 18.99 8.95
CA ASP A 475 -75.02 20.13 9.91
C ASP A 475 -74.06 20.04 11.13
N ASP A 476 -73.39 21.06 11.64
CA ASP A 476 -73.37 22.52 11.42
C ASP A 476 -72.25 23.08 12.35
N ASP A 477 -71.89 24.35 12.15
CA ASP A 477 -71.24 25.29 13.08
C ASP A 477 -69.72 25.10 13.38
N ASP A 478 -68.88 26.12 13.55
CA ASP A 478 -68.88 27.57 13.30
C ASP A 478 -67.43 28.02 13.64
N ASP A 479 -66.86 28.87 12.79
CA ASP A 479 -66.09 30.09 13.05
C ASP A 479 -65.02 30.20 14.17
N ASP A 480 -63.85 30.64 13.70
CA ASP A 480 -63.06 31.81 14.12
C ASP A 480 -62.29 31.87 15.47
N ASP A 481 -60.99 32.13 15.26
CA ASP A 481 -60.16 33.16 15.88
C ASP A 481 -59.60 33.00 17.31
N ASP A 482 -58.27 33.07 17.29
CA ASP A 482 -57.39 33.94 18.08
C ASP A 482 -56.95 33.54 19.50
N ASP A 483 -55.61 33.59 19.58
CA ASP A 483 -54.79 34.19 20.63
C ASP A 483 -54.46 33.36 21.88
N ASP A 484 -53.17 32.99 21.86
CA ASP A 484 -52.14 33.49 22.78
C ASP A 484 -51.72 32.61 23.96
N ASP A 485 -50.39 32.49 23.95
CA ASP A 485 -49.46 32.59 25.06
C ASP A 485 -48.99 31.30 25.74
N ASP A 486 -47.65 31.19 25.65
CA ASP A 486 -46.72 30.85 26.71
C ASP A 486 -46.69 29.36 27.09
N ASP A 487 -45.55 28.70 27.17
CA ASP A 487 -44.19 29.12 27.51
C ASP A 487 -43.32 27.86 27.32
N ASP A 488 -42.01 28.07 27.15
CA ASP A 488 -40.93 27.18 27.61
C ASP A 488 -40.87 25.79 26.94
N ASP A 489 -39.75 25.23 26.58
CA ASP A 489 -38.35 25.56 26.77
C ASP A 489 -37.64 24.51 25.89
N ASP A 490 -36.37 24.78 25.64
CA ASP A 490 -35.37 23.78 25.33
C ASP A 490 -35.42 23.10 23.96
N ASP A 491 -34.27 22.52 23.69
CA ASP A 491 -33.96 21.59 22.62
C ASP A 491 -33.40 22.27 21.36
N ASP A 492 -32.08 22.43 21.47
CA ASP A 492 -31.12 21.79 20.60
C ASP A 492 -30.21 22.79 19.88
N ASP A 493 -28.98 22.88 20.40
CA ASP A 493 -27.88 22.10 19.82
C ASP A 493 -27.84 22.14 18.28
N ASP A 494 -26.77 22.52 17.62
CA ASP A 494 -25.40 22.64 18.06
C ASP A 494 -24.70 23.65 17.15
N ASP A 495 -23.52 24.04 17.62
CA ASP A 495 -22.35 24.29 16.80
C ASP A 495 -22.41 23.42 15.49
N GLU A 496 -21.82 23.80 14.36
CA GLU A 496 -20.38 23.61 14.26
C GLU A 496 -19.80 24.26 13.02
N ASP A 497 -18.97 25.27 13.29
CA ASP A 497 -17.67 25.43 12.64
C ASP A 497 -16.74 24.44 13.39
N LYS A 498 -16.94 23.12 13.23
CA LYS A 498 -15.99 22.10 13.69
C LYS A 498 -14.84 22.12 12.70
N LYS A 499 -13.72 22.67 13.15
CA LYS A 499 -12.44 22.06 12.81
C LYS A 499 -12.40 20.74 13.55
N LYS A 500 -12.41 19.67 12.78
CA LYS A 500 -12.38 18.30 13.23
C LYS A 500 -10.96 17.85 13.64
N PRO A 501 -10.85 16.81 14.48
CA PRO A 501 -9.62 16.24 15.04
C PRO A 501 -9.03 15.14 14.14
N ASP A 502 -7.71 14.90 14.24
CA ASP A 502 -7.01 13.80 13.60
C ASP A 502 -7.19 12.51 14.44
N VAL A 503 -8.11 11.65 14.02
CA VAL A 503 -8.15 10.20 14.28
C VAL A 503 -7.50 9.56 13.02
N GLU A 504 -7.03 8.31 12.99
CA GLU A 504 -6.92 7.67 11.66
C GLU A 504 -8.36 7.50 11.15
N ASP A 505 -8.77 8.42 10.28
CA ASP A 505 -10.15 8.67 9.89
C ASP A 505 -10.67 7.57 8.96
N ASP A 506 -11.06 6.41 9.49
CA ASP A 506 -11.80 5.43 8.70
C ASP A 506 -13.09 6.07 8.18
N VAL A 507 -13.14 6.28 6.87
CA VAL A 507 -14.30 6.85 6.21
C VAL A 507 -15.35 5.76 6.06
N ASP A 508 -16.36 5.76 6.94
CA ASP A 508 -17.54 4.93 6.75
C ASP A 508 -18.34 5.39 5.52
N LEU A 509 -18.14 4.67 4.42
CA LEU A 509 -18.77 4.94 3.12
C LEU A 509 -19.97 4.04 2.90
N LYS A 510 -21.17 4.62 2.93
CA LYS A 510 -22.41 3.91 2.54
C LYS A 510 -22.78 4.16 1.09
N LEU A 511 -23.01 3.10 0.33
CA LEU A 511 -23.52 3.16 -1.03
C LEU A 511 -25.04 3.13 -1.03
N VAL A 512 -25.67 4.14 -1.62
CA VAL A 512 -27.14 4.20 -1.75
C VAL A 512 -27.54 4.48 -3.19
N SER A 513 -28.47 3.68 -3.70
CA SER A 513 -29.01 3.85 -5.06
C SER A 513 -30.36 4.58 -5.06
N LYS A 514 -30.61 5.37 -6.11
CA LYS A 514 -31.94 5.95 -6.37
C LYS A 514 -32.27 5.93 -7.85
N LYS A 515 -33.39 5.29 -8.20
CA LYS A 515 -33.89 5.22 -9.58
C LYS A 515 -34.47 6.57 -10.02
N LYS A 516 -34.02 7.06 -11.19
CA LYS A 516 -34.56 8.29 -11.82
C LYS A 516 -34.74 8.08 -13.32
N GLY A 517 -35.92 7.61 -13.72
CA GLY A 517 -36.19 7.18 -15.09
C GLY A 517 -35.57 5.82 -15.37
N ASP A 518 -34.95 5.64 -16.55
CA ASP A 518 -34.28 4.38 -16.94
C ASP A 518 -32.83 4.29 -16.44
N LYS A 519 -32.46 5.09 -15.42
CA LYS A 519 -31.09 5.16 -14.89
C LYS A 519 -31.10 5.13 -13.36
N TYR A 520 -30.16 4.39 -12.78
CA TYR A 520 -29.84 4.45 -11.36
C TYR A 520 -28.79 5.54 -11.13
N LYS A 521 -28.96 6.31 -10.05
CA LYS A 521 -27.95 7.25 -9.57
C LYS A 521 -27.50 6.77 -8.21
N PHE A 522 -26.21 6.57 -8.06
CA PHE A 522 -25.58 6.18 -6.82
C PHE A 522 -25.08 7.42 -6.09
N LYS A 523 -25.18 7.37 -4.76
CA LYS A 523 -24.58 8.35 -3.87
C LYS A 523 -23.84 7.57 -2.81
N ILE A 524 -22.64 8.03 -2.55
CA ILE A 524 -21.82 7.55 -1.45
C ILE A 524 -22.00 8.59 -0.35
N TYR A 525 -22.37 8.13 0.84
CA TYR A 525 -22.48 8.96 2.03
C TYR A 525 -21.30 8.67 2.93
N ASN A 526 -20.82 9.73 3.58
CA ASN A 526 -19.86 9.63 4.65
C ASN A 526 -20.64 9.83 5.94
N ASP A 527 -20.56 8.86 6.83
CA ASP A 527 -21.26 8.90 8.11
C ASP A 527 -20.36 9.45 9.24
N THR A 528 -19.11 9.81 8.92
CA THR A 528 -18.21 10.51 9.83
C THR A 528 -18.40 12.04 9.78
N GLU A 529 -18.11 12.73 10.89
CA GLU A 529 -18.15 14.21 10.98
C GLU A 529 -17.05 14.94 10.12
N HIS A 530 -16.32 14.28 9.20
CA HIS A 530 -15.23 14.89 8.41
C HIS A 530 -15.68 15.58 7.11
N ASP A 531 -14.94 16.61 6.70
CA ASP A 531 -15.24 17.45 5.54
C ASP A 531 -14.67 16.86 4.23
N ILE A 532 -15.36 15.86 3.66
CA ILE A 532 -14.85 15.08 2.52
C ILE A 532 -15.00 15.78 1.16
N LYS A 533 -13.90 15.85 0.40
CA LYS A 533 -13.91 16.32 -0.99
C LYS A 533 -13.85 15.17 -1.98
N PHE A 534 -14.97 14.94 -2.68
CA PHE A 534 -15.01 14.01 -3.79
C PHE A 534 -14.45 14.63 -5.08
N SER A 535 -13.44 14.00 -5.66
CA SER A 535 -13.00 14.29 -7.02
C SER A 535 -13.32 13.11 -7.94
N TRP A 536 -13.90 13.40 -9.11
CA TRP A 536 -14.36 12.40 -10.07
C TRP A 536 -13.41 12.35 -11.27
N GLY A 537 -12.76 11.21 -11.46
CA GLY A 537 -12.06 10.82 -12.67
C GLY A 537 -12.79 9.63 -13.30
N LEU A 538 -12.82 9.55 -14.62
CA LEU A 538 -13.30 8.35 -15.32
C LEU A 538 -12.08 7.53 -15.70
N ASP A 539 -11.98 6.31 -15.18
CA ASP A 539 -11.03 5.31 -15.62
C ASP A 539 -11.79 4.10 -16.19
N ASP A 540 -11.30 3.53 -17.28
CA ASP A 540 -12.12 2.95 -18.36
C ASP A 540 -12.63 1.50 -18.13
N SER A 541 -12.82 1.07 -16.88
CA SER A 541 -13.51 -0.20 -16.57
C SER A 541 -14.16 -0.26 -15.18
N LYS A 542 -13.77 0.61 -14.24
CA LYS A 542 -14.35 0.76 -12.89
C LYS A 542 -14.72 2.23 -12.68
N HIS A 543 -15.97 2.52 -12.32
CA HIS A 543 -16.39 3.92 -12.12
C HIS A 543 -15.99 4.36 -10.70
N GLY A 544 -14.71 4.74 -10.51
CA GLY A 544 -14.16 5.13 -9.21
C GLY A 544 -14.11 6.64 -8.95
N GLY A 545 -13.87 7.01 -7.70
CA GLY A 545 -13.60 8.38 -7.28
C GLY A 545 -12.55 8.40 -6.17
N LYS A 546 -11.94 9.56 -5.92
CA LYS A 546 -11.03 9.74 -4.77
C LYS A 546 -11.75 10.47 -3.65
N VAL A 547 -11.65 9.92 -2.45
CA VAL A 547 -12.02 10.57 -1.19
C VAL A 547 -10.75 11.18 -0.60
N THR A 548 -10.91 12.33 0.06
CA THR A 548 -9.81 13.00 0.75
C THR A 548 -10.41 13.57 2.03
N VAL A 549 -9.85 13.16 3.17
CA VAL A 549 -10.28 13.56 4.50
C VAL A 549 -9.31 14.61 5.02
N ASP A 550 -9.82 15.81 5.32
CA ASP A 550 -9.10 16.92 5.95
C ASP A 550 -7.70 17.33 5.38
N GLY A 551 -7.31 16.81 4.21
CA GLY A 551 -6.07 17.15 3.51
C GLY A 551 -4.87 16.26 3.81
N GLU A 552 -5.03 15.18 4.59
CA GLU A 552 -4.04 14.13 4.82
C GLU A 552 -4.56 12.81 4.21
N SER A 553 -3.67 12.08 3.52
CA SER A 553 -3.91 10.91 2.65
C SER A 553 -5.11 10.97 1.67
N SER A 554 -5.06 10.18 0.60
CA SER A 554 -6.19 10.11 -0.34
C SER A 554 -6.48 8.67 -0.69
N ASP A 555 -7.57 8.15 -0.16
CA ASP A 555 -7.95 6.78 -0.43
C ASP A 555 -8.88 6.71 -1.65
N THR A 556 -8.70 5.64 -2.43
CA THR A 556 -9.37 5.47 -3.71
C THR A 556 -10.43 4.40 -3.58
N PHE A 557 -11.68 4.77 -3.90
CA PHE A 557 -12.79 3.82 -3.89
C PHE A 557 -13.24 3.51 -5.33
N HIS A 558 -13.69 2.27 -5.53
CA HIS A 558 -14.18 1.79 -6.80
C HIS A 558 -15.64 1.34 -6.70
N VAL A 559 -16.46 1.75 -7.66
CA VAL A 559 -17.80 1.18 -7.84
C VAL A 559 -17.79 0.25 -9.04
N GLN A 560 -18.18 -1.01 -8.81
CA GLN A 560 -18.25 -2.06 -9.83
C GLN A 560 -19.62 -2.72 -9.80
N GLY A 561 -20.22 -2.95 -10.97
CA GLY A 561 -21.45 -3.72 -11.09
C GLY A 561 -21.18 -5.08 -11.72
N ASP A 562 -21.96 -6.08 -11.34
CA ASP A 562 -21.91 -7.41 -11.98
C ASP A 562 -23.01 -7.59 -13.04
N GLU A 563 -23.06 -8.79 -13.64
CA GLU A 563 -24.08 -9.16 -14.63
C GLU A 563 -25.46 -9.46 -14.02
N GLU A 564 -25.54 -9.67 -12.71
CA GLU A 564 -26.77 -10.02 -11.98
C GLU A 564 -27.53 -8.79 -11.49
N GLY A 565 -26.88 -7.62 -11.50
CA GLY A 565 -27.48 -6.35 -11.12
C GLY A 565 -27.12 -5.94 -9.69
N THR A 566 -26.04 -6.45 -9.12
CA THR A 566 -25.50 -5.98 -7.85
C THR A 566 -24.39 -4.98 -8.12
N VAL A 567 -24.36 -3.89 -7.35
CA VAL A 567 -23.34 -2.86 -7.44
C VAL A 567 -22.56 -2.80 -6.14
N TYR A 568 -21.27 -3.01 -6.23
CA TYR A 568 -20.31 -3.10 -5.14
C TYR A 568 -19.48 -1.82 -5.02
N LEU A 569 -19.15 -1.45 -3.79
CA LEU A 569 -18.21 -0.41 -3.43
C LEU A 569 -16.98 -1.08 -2.82
N TYR A 570 -15.80 -0.73 -3.33
CA TYR A 570 -14.52 -1.25 -2.86
C TYR A 570 -13.63 -0.12 -2.34
N HIS A 571 -12.88 -0.38 -1.28
CA HIS A 571 -11.86 0.48 -0.68
C HIS A 571 -10.60 -0.36 -0.43
N ASP A 572 -9.43 0.09 -0.91
CA ASP A 572 -8.15 -0.63 -0.79
C ASP A 572 -8.18 -2.12 -1.18
N GLY A 573 -9.05 -2.45 -2.16
CA GLY A 573 -9.22 -3.81 -2.67
C GLY A 573 -10.28 -4.64 -1.94
N ASP A 574 -10.70 -4.21 -0.76
CA ASP A 574 -11.74 -4.86 0.02
C ASP A 574 -13.12 -4.30 -0.32
N GLN A 575 -14.11 -5.20 -0.37
CA GLN A 575 -15.49 -4.79 -0.56
C GLN A 575 -16.00 -4.17 0.74
N VAL A 576 -16.31 -2.88 0.69
CA VAL A 576 -16.84 -2.14 1.85
C VAL A 576 -18.36 -2.09 1.89
N ASP A 577 -19.03 -2.10 0.73
CA ASP A 577 -20.50 -2.08 0.68
C ASP A 577 -21.05 -2.65 -0.64
N SER A 578 -22.33 -3.00 -0.69
CA SER A 578 -23.01 -3.41 -1.92
C SER A 578 -24.51 -3.09 -1.91
N VAL A 579 -25.06 -2.82 -3.09
CA VAL A 579 -26.49 -2.57 -3.29
C VAL A 579 -27.01 -3.34 -4.50
N ASP A 580 -28.03 -4.17 -4.27
CA ASP A 580 -28.81 -4.80 -5.31
C ASP A 580 -29.75 -3.79 -6.00
N ILE A 581 -29.75 -3.80 -7.33
CA ILE A 581 -30.65 -2.99 -8.17
C ILE A 581 -31.56 -3.89 -9.01
N ASP A 582 -32.62 -4.40 -8.38
CA ASP A 582 -33.79 -5.05 -9.00
C ASP A 582 -34.27 -4.40 -10.32
#